data_AF-A0A163K0V0-F1
#
_entry.id   AF-A0A163K0V0-F1
#
_cell.length_a   1.000
_cell.length_b   1.000
_cell.length_c   1.000
_cell.angle_alpha   90.00
_cell.angle_beta   90.00
_cell.angle_gamma   90.00
#
_symmetry.space_group_name_H-M   'P 1'
#
loop_
_entity.id
_entity.type
_entity.pdbx_description
1 polymer ?
#
loop_
_entity_poly.entity_id
_entity_poly.type
_entity_poly.pdbx_seq_one_letter_code
_entity_poly.pdbx_strand_id
1 'polypeptide(L)'
;MMRSQPNHPIWNHSLFSDPCYLEFKRALEQIEVQEHDPAHTLLRQCVPMIEQRLNDMQEHLSNKIDAQRVTSATTSDYITQLVTGKATLSLNINNNDGSPSTLSTFSPPSQQQQQPLPQSSQQQPLPQSSLQQPPSYRMSRGIRTVTDLYREWNDGLAGGYSIISLEQRWGVKWRQ
;
A
#
# COMPACT_ATOMS: atom_id res chain seq x y z
N MET A 1 -11.04 -39.92 21.66
CA MET A 1 -10.27 -41.19 21.65
C MET A 1 -11.12 -42.44 21.43
N MET A 2 -12.19 -42.70 22.20
CA MET A 2 -13.06 -43.87 21.98
C MET A 2 -13.82 -43.80 20.64
N ARG A 3 -14.20 -42.58 20.19
CA ARG A 3 -14.80 -42.31 18.86
C ARG A 3 -13.83 -42.46 17.69
N SER A 4 -12.54 -42.21 17.92
CA SER A 4 -11.50 -42.26 16.87
C SER A 4 -10.93 -43.67 16.68
N GLN A 5 -11.03 -44.56 17.69
CA GLN A 5 -10.60 -45.97 17.60
C GLN A 5 -11.55 -46.89 18.38
N PRO A 6 -12.70 -47.26 17.79
CA PRO A 6 -13.71 -48.07 18.47
C PRO A 6 -13.30 -49.54 18.68
N ASN A 7 -12.36 -50.08 17.88
CA ASN A 7 -11.95 -51.49 17.93
C ASN A 7 -10.76 -51.79 18.87
N HIS A 8 -10.39 -50.88 19.76
CA HIS A 8 -9.27 -51.13 20.67
C HIS A 8 -9.67 -52.11 21.81
N PRO A 9 -8.86 -53.14 22.13
CA PRO A 9 -9.21 -54.17 23.10
C PRO A 9 -9.44 -53.66 24.52
N ILE A 10 -8.92 -52.48 24.86
CA ILE A 10 -9.18 -51.82 26.15
C ILE A 10 -10.66 -51.53 26.35
N TRP A 11 -11.41 -51.24 25.28
CA TRP A 11 -12.83 -50.86 25.35
C TRP A 11 -13.77 -52.05 25.58
N ASN A 12 -13.27 -53.28 25.41
CA ASN A 12 -14.03 -54.51 25.69
C ASN A 12 -14.01 -54.90 27.18
N HIS A 13 -13.35 -54.13 28.03
CA HIS A 13 -13.27 -54.42 29.47
C HIS A 13 -14.59 -54.08 30.18
N SER A 14 -14.97 -54.87 31.20
CA SER A 14 -16.24 -54.76 31.93
C SER A 14 -16.48 -53.37 32.54
N LEU A 15 -15.40 -52.69 32.92
CA LEU A 15 -15.43 -51.31 33.45
C LEU A 15 -16.01 -50.30 32.45
N PHE A 16 -15.80 -50.51 31.14
CA PHE A 16 -16.30 -49.60 30.10
C PHE A 16 -17.74 -49.91 29.66
N SER A 17 -18.29 -51.02 30.15
CA SER A 17 -19.71 -51.40 29.99
C SER A 17 -20.53 -51.12 31.25
N ASP A 18 -19.90 -50.62 32.31
CA ASP A 18 -20.56 -50.25 33.57
C ASP A 18 -21.51 -49.05 33.33
N PRO A 19 -22.77 -49.10 33.83
CA PRO A 19 -23.69 -47.97 33.76
C PRO A 19 -23.11 -46.66 34.32
N CYS A 20 -22.24 -46.71 35.34
CA CYS A 20 -21.59 -45.52 35.88
C CYS A 20 -20.61 -44.86 34.88
N TYR A 21 -19.83 -45.69 34.17
CA TYR A 21 -18.94 -45.21 33.10
C TYR A 21 -19.72 -44.68 31.91
N LEU A 22 -20.85 -45.29 31.54
CA LEU A 22 -21.69 -44.82 30.44
C LEU A 22 -22.32 -43.45 30.73
N GLU A 23 -22.79 -43.21 31.97
CA GLU A 23 -23.28 -41.90 32.41
C GLU A 23 -22.15 -40.86 32.37
N PHE A 24 -20.96 -41.21 32.87
CA PHE A 24 -19.78 -40.35 32.79
C PHE A 24 -19.39 -40.03 31.34
N LYS A 25 -19.40 -41.04 30.45
CA LYS A 25 -19.14 -40.87 29.01
C LYS A 25 -20.17 -39.93 28.39
N ARG A 26 -21.46 -40.09 28.70
CA ARG A 26 -22.52 -39.20 28.20
C ARG A 26 -22.30 -37.76 28.67
N ALA A 27 -21.96 -37.56 29.93
CA ALA A 27 -21.63 -36.25 30.47
C ALA A 27 -20.40 -35.63 29.78
N LEU A 28 -19.35 -36.43 29.55
CA LEU A 28 -18.15 -36.01 28.85
C LEU A 28 -18.44 -35.61 27.39
N GLU A 29 -19.26 -36.38 26.68
CA GLU A 29 -19.69 -36.06 25.30
C GLU A 29 -20.55 -34.80 25.24
N GLN A 30 -21.40 -34.55 26.25
CA GLN A 30 -22.13 -33.29 26.37
C GLN A 30 -21.19 -32.11 26.62
N ILE A 31 -20.17 -32.29 27.46
CA ILE A 31 -19.14 -31.27 27.70
C ILE A 31 -18.31 -31.03 26.45
N GLU A 32 -17.94 -32.04 25.67
CA GLU A 32 -17.20 -31.89 24.40
C GLU A 32 -18.01 -31.11 23.35
N VAL A 33 -19.34 -31.32 23.30
CA VAL A 33 -20.25 -30.52 22.45
C VAL A 33 -20.39 -29.09 22.98
N GLN A 34 -20.38 -28.91 24.31
CA GLN A 34 -20.39 -27.60 24.98
C GLN A 34 -19.05 -26.84 24.84
N GLU A 35 -17.93 -27.57 24.75
CA GLU A 35 -16.56 -27.08 24.53
C GLU A 35 -16.31 -26.71 23.05
N HIS A 36 -17.26 -26.97 22.15
CA HIS A 36 -17.26 -26.29 20.86
C HIS A 36 -17.58 -24.81 21.11
N ASP A 37 -16.54 -24.07 21.48
CA ASP A 37 -16.57 -22.66 21.81
C ASP A 37 -17.43 -21.91 20.78
N PRO A 38 -18.51 -21.22 21.19
CA PRO A 38 -19.30 -20.42 20.26
C PRO A 38 -18.43 -19.43 19.46
N ALA A 39 -17.30 -18.98 20.03
CA ALA A 39 -16.36 -18.13 19.31
C ALA A 39 -15.65 -18.88 18.16
N HIS A 40 -15.38 -20.18 18.28
CA HIS A 40 -14.82 -20.98 17.19
C HIS A 40 -15.80 -21.11 16.01
N THR A 41 -17.10 -21.24 16.29
CA THR A 41 -18.14 -21.26 15.24
C THR A 41 -18.23 -19.90 14.54
N LEU A 42 -18.21 -18.80 15.30
CA LEU A 42 -18.22 -17.44 14.77
C LEU A 42 -16.98 -17.15 13.94
N LEU A 43 -15.79 -17.52 14.41
CA LEU A 43 -14.54 -17.38 13.66
C LEU A 43 -14.63 -18.12 12.33
N ARG A 44 -15.12 -19.37 12.34
CA ARG A 44 -15.28 -20.17 11.12
C ARG A 44 -16.25 -19.52 10.12
N GLN A 45 -17.26 -18.80 10.58
CA GLN A 45 -18.19 -18.05 9.74
C GLN A 45 -17.61 -16.73 9.24
N CYS A 46 -16.82 -16.02 10.06
CA CYS A 46 -16.26 -14.72 9.71
C CYS A 46 -15.04 -14.79 8.79
N VAL A 47 -14.26 -15.87 8.82
CA VAL A 47 -13.10 -16.08 7.93
C VAL A 47 -13.43 -15.83 6.45
N PRO A 48 -14.44 -16.49 5.84
CA PRO A 48 -14.75 -16.25 4.42
C PRO A 48 -15.23 -14.82 4.15
N MET A 49 -15.89 -14.16 5.10
CA MET A 49 -16.32 -12.76 4.95
C MET A 49 -15.14 -11.81 4.93
N ILE A 50 -14.13 -12.07 5.76
CA ILE A 50 -12.90 -11.27 5.82
C ILE A 50 -12.10 -11.49 4.54
N GLU A 51 -11.96 -12.73 4.07
CA GLU A 51 -11.30 -13.05 2.80
C GLU A 51 -11.98 -12.34 1.63
N GLN A 52 -13.30 -12.42 1.53
CA GLN A 52 -14.06 -11.74 0.49
C GLN A 52 -13.82 -10.22 0.54
N ARG A 53 -13.96 -9.61 1.72
CA ARG A 53 -13.78 -8.16 1.86
C ARG A 53 -12.36 -7.71 1.56
N LEU A 54 -11.36 -8.52 1.89
CA LEU A 54 -9.97 -8.25 1.58
C LEU A 54 -9.74 -8.28 0.07
N ASN A 55 -10.30 -9.28 -0.61
CA ASN A 55 -10.22 -9.41 -2.07
C ASN A 55 -10.90 -8.25 -2.78
N ASP A 56 -12.12 -7.87 -2.37
CA ASP A 56 -12.85 -6.73 -2.95
C ASP A 56 -12.05 -5.43 -2.79
N MET A 57 -11.45 -5.23 -1.61
CA MET A 57 -10.63 -4.04 -1.35
C MET A 57 -9.35 -4.06 -2.18
N GLN A 58 -8.71 -5.22 -2.34
CA GLN A 58 -7.52 -5.37 -3.17
C GLN A 58 -7.81 -5.08 -4.64
N GLU A 59 -8.92 -5.60 -5.17
CA GLU A 59 -9.35 -5.34 -6.55
C GLU A 59 -9.64 -3.85 -6.76
N HIS A 60 -10.39 -3.23 -5.86
CA HIS A 60 -10.71 -1.81 -5.94
C HIS A 60 -9.45 -0.92 -5.93
N LEU A 61 -8.48 -1.25 -5.08
CA LEU A 61 -7.20 -0.53 -5.04
C LEU A 61 -6.40 -0.71 -6.33
N SER A 62 -6.34 -1.93 -6.88
CA SER A 62 -5.66 -2.19 -8.16
C SER A 62 -6.29 -1.38 -9.29
N ASN A 63 -7.61 -1.44 -9.43
CA ASN A 63 -8.34 -0.72 -10.47
C ASN A 63 -8.10 0.80 -10.38
N LYS A 64 -8.07 1.35 -9.17
CA LYS A 64 -7.79 2.77 -8.94
C LYS A 64 -6.35 3.15 -9.29
N ILE A 65 -5.37 2.29 -8.95
CA ILE A 65 -3.96 2.51 -9.30
C ILE A 65 -3.76 2.48 -10.82
N ASP A 66 -4.38 1.52 -11.50
CA ASP A 66 -4.29 1.39 -12.96
C ASP A 66 -4.95 2.57 -13.66
N ALA A 67 -6.14 3.00 -13.21
CA ALA A 67 -6.78 4.21 -13.71
C ALA A 67 -5.89 5.46 -13.50
N GLN A 68 -5.22 5.57 -12.34
CA GLN A 68 -4.29 6.67 -12.07
C GLN A 68 -3.03 6.60 -12.95
N ARG A 69 -2.51 5.40 -13.23
CA ARG A 69 -1.37 5.20 -14.15
C ARG A 69 -1.74 5.57 -15.59
N VAL A 70 -2.93 5.16 -16.06
CA VAL A 70 -3.40 5.48 -17.41
C VAL A 70 -3.63 6.98 -17.57
N THR A 71 -4.27 7.63 -16.59
CA THR A 71 -4.50 9.08 -16.63
C THR A 71 -3.18 9.85 -16.62
N SER A 72 -2.25 9.51 -15.73
CA SER A 72 -0.92 10.15 -15.70
C SER A 72 -0.11 9.91 -16.98
N ALA A 73 -0.13 8.70 -17.55
CA ALA A 73 0.52 8.40 -18.82
C ALA A 73 -0.11 9.22 -19.97
N THR A 74 -1.44 9.27 -20.04
CA THR A 74 -2.16 10.06 -21.05
C THR A 74 -1.86 11.55 -20.93
N THR A 75 -1.86 12.09 -19.72
CA THR A 75 -1.52 13.50 -19.48
C THR A 75 -0.07 13.79 -19.86
N SER A 76 0.87 12.90 -19.51
CA SER A 76 2.28 13.05 -19.88
C SER A 76 2.48 13.00 -21.40
N ASP A 77 1.78 12.11 -22.08
CA ASP A 77 1.83 12.01 -23.55
C ASP A 77 1.28 13.29 -24.19
N TYR A 78 0.13 13.78 -23.72
CA TYR A 78 -0.46 15.03 -24.22
C TYR A 78 0.46 16.24 -24.00
N ILE A 79 1.08 16.37 -22.82
CA ILE A 79 2.07 17.42 -22.55
C ILE A 79 3.27 17.28 -23.50
N THR A 80 3.75 16.06 -23.74
CA THR A 80 4.86 15.82 -24.66
C THR A 80 4.50 16.24 -26.09
N GLN A 81 3.27 15.96 -26.53
CA GLN A 81 2.79 16.41 -27.83
C GLN A 81 2.72 17.95 -27.92
N LEU A 82 2.32 18.65 -26.86
CA LEU A 82 2.33 20.11 -26.81
C LEU A 82 3.77 20.67 -26.87
N VAL A 83 4.70 20.14 -26.06
CA VAL A 83 6.09 20.62 -26.00
C VAL A 83 6.87 20.32 -27.29
N THR A 84 6.57 19.21 -27.95
CA THR A 84 7.20 18.84 -29.25
C THR A 84 6.52 19.47 -30.46
N GLY A 85 5.50 20.30 -30.25
CA GLY A 85 4.78 21.00 -31.32
C GLY A 85 3.89 20.09 -32.19
N LYS A 86 3.54 18.90 -31.70
CA LYS A 86 2.64 17.95 -32.38
C LYS A 86 1.16 18.19 -32.06
N ALA A 87 0.86 18.91 -30.98
CA ALA A 87 -0.48 19.29 -30.57
C ALA A 87 -0.58 20.81 -30.35
N THR A 88 -1.76 21.37 -30.57
CA THR A 88 -2.04 22.82 -30.41
C THR A 88 -2.93 23.04 -29.19
N LEU A 89 -2.61 24.04 -28.37
CA LEU A 89 -3.42 24.45 -27.23
C LEU A 89 -4.36 25.59 -27.65
N SER A 90 -5.67 25.38 -27.54
CA SER A 90 -6.68 26.41 -27.78
C SER A 90 -7.17 27.00 -26.45
N LEU A 91 -6.91 28.28 -26.22
CA LEU A 91 -7.38 29.02 -25.05
C LEU A 91 -8.60 29.85 -25.44
N ASN A 92 -9.73 29.65 -24.75
CA ASN A 92 -10.89 30.53 -24.88
C ASN A 92 -10.87 31.56 -23.75
N ILE A 93 -10.48 32.80 -24.06
CA ILE A 93 -10.42 33.88 -23.08
C ILE A 93 -11.69 34.73 -23.26
N ASN A 94 -12.65 34.56 -22.34
CA ASN A 94 -13.86 35.37 -22.32
C ASN A 94 -13.56 36.71 -21.62
N ASN A 95 -13.11 37.70 -22.39
CA ASN A 95 -13.05 39.07 -21.92
C ASN A 95 -14.47 39.66 -21.95
N ASN A 96 -14.85 40.41 -20.92
CA ASN A 96 -16.16 41.06 -20.73
C ASN A 96 -16.57 42.09 -21.83
N ASP A 97 -15.87 42.11 -22.97
CA ASP A 97 -16.01 43.09 -24.06
C ASP A 97 -16.56 42.46 -25.37
N GLY A 98 -17.21 41.31 -25.27
CA GLY A 98 -18.02 40.75 -26.38
C GLY A 98 -17.26 40.24 -27.61
N SER A 99 -15.93 40.23 -27.60
CA SER A 99 -15.11 39.73 -28.72
C SER A 99 -14.23 38.54 -28.28
N PRO A 100 -14.51 37.30 -28.73
CA PRO A 100 -13.65 36.15 -28.45
C PRO A 100 -12.34 36.30 -29.24
N SER A 101 -11.25 36.61 -28.55
CA SER A 101 -9.91 36.66 -29.13
C SER A 101 -9.26 35.28 -29.01
N THR A 102 -9.03 34.59 -30.14
CA THR A 102 -8.29 33.33 -30.20
C THR A 102 -6.81 33.62 -30.47
N LEU A 103 -5.94 33.37 -29.49
CA LEU A 103 -4.48 33.50 -29.63
C LEU A 103 -3.87 32.14 -29.94
N SER A 104 -3.63 31.87 -31.22
CA SER A 104 -2.86 30.70 -31.66
C SER A 104 -1.38 31.03 -31.65
N THR A 105 -0.62 30.50 -30.68
CA THR A 105 0.84 30.64 -30.65
C THR A 105 1.46 29.59 -31.57
N PHE A 106 1.74 29.96 -32.82
CA PHE A 106 2.53 29.14 -33.73
C PHE A 106 4.01 29.38 -33.45
N SER A 107 4.71 28.37 -32.92
CA SER A 107 6.18 28.34 -32.97
C SER A 107 6.61 27.82 -34.35
N PRO A 108 7.42 28.56 -35.13
CA PRO A 108 7.94 28.06 -36.40
C PRO A 108 8.95 26.93 -36.16
N PRO A 109 9.07 25.96 -37.08
CA PRO A 109 10.08 24.92 -36.99
C PRO A 109 11.45 25.54 -37.28
N SER A 110 12.30 25.67 -36.25
CA SER A 110 13.70 26.04 -36.45
C SER A 110 14.42 24.89 -37.16
N GLN A 111 14.83 25.13 -38.40
CA GLN A 111 15.69 24.24 -39.17
C GLN A 111 17.00 23.98 -38.41
N GLN A 112 17.44 22.73 -38.48
CA GLN A 112 18.75 22.26 -38.04
C GLN A 112 19.87 23.02 -38.77
N GLN A 113 20.71 23.74 -38.04
CA GLN A 113 22.07 24.05 -38.47
C GLN A 113 23.05 23.39 -37.49
N GLN A 114 23.77 22.40 -38.02
CA GLN A 114 24.88 21.73 -37.37
C GLN A 114 26.02 22.73 -37.18
N GLN A 115 26.48 22.92 -35.94
CA GLN A 115 27.79 23.50 -35.64
C GLN A 115 28.72 22.40 -35.09
N PRO A 116 29.99 22.33 -35.55
CA PRO A 116 30.92 21.30 -35.13
C PRO A 116 31.47 21.54 -33.72
N LEU A 117 31.71 20.41 -33.02
CA LEU A 117 32.36 20.31 -31.71
C LEU A 117 33.70 21.05 -31.66
N PRO A 118 34.02 21.66 -30.50
CA PRO A 118 35.33 21.49 -29.88
C PRO A 118 35.20 20.53 -28.70
N GLN A 119 35.88 19.40 -28.81
CA GLN A 119 36.17 18.51 -27.67
C GLN A 119 36.98 19.29 -26.63
N SER A 120 36.44 19.40 -25.42
CA SER A 120 37.23 19.65 -24.21
C SER A 120 36.62 18.83 -23.09
N SER A 121 37.25 17.70 -22.82
CA SER A 121 36.94 16.81 -21.71
C SER A 121 37.04 17.57 -20.39
N GLN A 122 35.97 17.59 -19.61
CA GLN A 122 35.90 17.14 -18.21
C GLN A 122 34.69 17.76 -17.48
N GLN A 123 33.69 16.90 -17.25
CA GLN A 123 32.74 16.87 -16.13
C GLN A 123 32.32 18.22 -15.51
N GLN A 124 31.21 18.78 -16.00
CA GLN A 124 30.39 19.69 -15.21
C GLN A 124 29.60 18.87 -14.16
N PRO A 125 29.75 19.14 -12.85
CA PRO A 125 28.97 18.48 -11.81
C PRO A 125 27.50 18.89 -11.91
N LEU A 126 26.61 17.94 -11.64
CA LEU A 126 25.21 18.18 -11.30
C LEU A 126 25.10 19.37 -10.32
N PRO A 127 23.98 20.14 -10.32
CA PRO A 127 23.71 21.07 -9.23
C PRO A 127 23.88 20.31 -7.91
N GLN A 128 24.93 20.65 -7.17
CA GLN A 128 25.31 19.97 -5.96
C GLN A 128 24.11 20.02 -5.03
N SER A 129 23.50 18.85 -4.82
CA SER A 129 22.68 18.60 -3.65
C SER A 129 23.56 19.03 -2.49
N SER A 130 23.21 20.16 -1.87
CA SER A 130 23.86 20.60 -0.65
C SER A 130 23.94 19.39 0.26
N LEU A 131 25.13 19.14 0.80
CA LEU A 131 25.37 18.11 1.82
C LEU A 131 24.51 18.44 3.05
N GLN A 132 23.21 18.18 2.96
CA GLN A 132 22.29 18.24 4.07
C GLN A 132 22.72 17.12 4.98
N GLN A 133 23.42 17.50 6.04
CA GLN A 133 23.67 16.63 7.19
C GLN A 133 22.35 15.97 7.57
N PRO A 134 22.36 14.67 7.90
CA PRO A 134 21.15 13.98 8.28
C PRO A 134 20.46 14.78 9.40
N PRO A 135 19.15 15.08 9.27
CA PRO A 135 18.40 15.67 10.37
C PRO A 135 18.59 14.79 11.61
N SER A 136 18.92 15.38 12.76
CA SER A 136 18.96 14.66 14.04
C SER A 136 17.56 14.17 14.36
N TYR A 137 17.22 12.98 13.88
CA TYR A 137 15.92 12.38 14.10
C TYR A 137 15.86 11.78 15.49
N ARG A 138 14.89 12.22 16.28
CA ARG A 138 14.63 11.68 17.61
C ARG A 138 13.24 11.04 17.59
N MET A 139 13.21 9.72 17.70
CA MET A 139 11.95 8.97 17.83
C MET A 139 11.17 9.48 19.03
N SER A 140 9.89 9.75 18.82
CA SER A 140 9.04 10.35 19.83
C SER A 140 8.74 9.34 20.94
N ARG A 141 9.46 9.41 22.07
CA ARG A 141 9.28 8.48 23.22
C ARG A 141 7.91 8.58 23.92
N GLY A 142 7.04 9.47 23.46
CA GLY A 142 5.64 9.61 23.92
C GLY A 142 4.64 8.76 23.15
N ILE A 143 5.07 8.01 22.12
CA ILE A 143 4.20 7.14 21.33
C ILE A 143 3.77 5.95 22.18
N ARG A 144 2.46 5.82 22.39
CA ARG A 144 1.84 4.74 23.18
C ARG A 144 0.96 3.82 22.36
N THR A 145 0.73 4.16 21.08
CA THR A 145 -0.17 3.41 20.19
C THR A 145 0.51 3.02 18.90
N VAL A 146 0.12 1.87 18.34
CA VAL A 146 0.62 1.36 17.06
C VAL A 146 0.27 2.33 15.92
N THR A 147 -0.88 3.00 16.01
CA THR A 147 -1.34 3.99 15.02
C THR A 147 -0.43 5.21 14.97
N ASP A 148 0.02 5.70 16.12
CA ASP A 148 0.96 6.83 16.18
C ASP A 148 2.35 6.45 15.64
N LEU A 149 2.79 5.21 15.89
CA LEU A 149 4.03 4.68 15.31
C LEU A 149 3.95 4.56 13.78
N TYR A 150 2.84 4.04 13.26
CA TYR A 150 2.61 3.95 11.82
C TYR A 150 2.62 5.34 11.15
N ARG A 151 2.02 6.33 11.83
CA ARG A 151 2.02 7.72 11.36
C ARG A 151 3.42 8.35 11.38
N GLU A 152 4.22 8.07 12.40
CA GLU A 152 5.64 8.49 12.44
C GLU A 152 6.44 7.92 11.26
N TRP A 153 6.15 6.66 10.95
CA TRP A 153 6.83 5.93 9.89
C TRP A 153 6.50 6.46 8.50
N ASN A 154 5.21 6.66 8.19
CA ASN A 154 4.75 7.08 6.86
C ASN A 154 4.72 8.59 6.65
N ASP A 155 4.06 9.32 7.54
CA ASP A 155 3.72 10.74 7.35
C ASP A 155 4.69 11.67 8.08
N GLY A 156 5.34 11.16 9.13
CA GLY A 156 6.16 11.94 10.04
C GLY A 156 5.33 12.56 11.16
N LEU A 157 5.98 12.90 12.28
CA LEU A 157 5.33 13.52 13.44
C LEU A 157 5.83 14.95 13.64
N ALA A 158 4.91 15.83 14.05
CA ALA A 158 5.18 17.23 14.41
C ALA A 158 5.91 18.06 13.34
N GLY A 159 5.67 17.76 12.04
CA GLY A 159 6.31 18.46 10.93
C GLY A 159 7.75 18.02 10.64
N GLY A 160 8.21 16.93 11.27
CA GLY A 160 9.48 16.28 10.96
C GLY A 160 9.39 15.35 9.75
N TYR A 161 10.55 14.94 9.21
CA TYR A 161 10.64 13.95 8.15
C TYR A 161 10.09 12.59 8.61
N SER A 162 9.34 11.91 7.74
CA SER A 162 8.94 10.52 7.97
C SER A 162 10.12 9.57 7.91
N ILE A 163 10.07 8.48 8.68
CA ILE A 163 11.17 7.51 8.75
C ILE A 163 11.45 6.88 7.37
N ILE A 164 10.40 6.63 6.58
CA ILE A 164 10.56 6.14 5.19
C ILE A 164 11.33 7.15 4.34
N SER A 165 11.02 8.45 4.47
CA SER A 165 11.71 9.50 3.72
C SER A 165 13.18 9.63 4.16
N LEU A 166 13.45 9.43 5.45
CA LEU A 166 14.81 9.42 6.00
C LEU A 166 15.61 8.22 5.50
N GLU A 167 15.01 7.03 5.49
CA GLU A 167 15.62 5.80 5.00
C GLU A 167 15.92 5.88 3.49
N GLN A 168 14.98 6.39 2.69
CA GLN A 168 15.18 6.53 1.24
C GLN A 168 16.26 7.55 0.89
N ARG A 169 16.41 8.62 1.68
CA ARG A 169 17.30 9.74 1.33
C ARG A 169 18.68 9.64 1.97
N TRP A 170 18.79 9.07 3.17
CA TRP A 170 20.06 8.98 3.91
C TRP A 170 20.44 7.56 4.36
N GLY A 171 19.61 6.54 4.10
CA GLY A 171 19.90 5.14 4.44
C GLY A 171 20.18 4.97 5.93
N VAL A 172 21.28 4.31 6.29
CA VAL A 172 21.67 4.14 7.70
C VAL A 172 22.21 5.41 8.37
N LYS A 173 22.52 6.47 7.59
CA LYS A 173 23.22 7.65 8.10
C LYS A 173 22.36 8.58 8.95
N TRP A 174 21.02 8.46 8.90
CA TRP A 174 20.13 9.23 9.77
C TRP A 174 20.03 8.68 11.20
N ARG A 175 20.57 7.48 11.46
CA ARG A 175 20.51 6.79 12.75
C ARG A 175 21.76 6.95 13.61
N GLN A 176 22.77 7.66 13.12
CA GLN A 176 24.01 7.96 13.84
C GLN A 176 23.84 9.21 14.71
#